data_AF-A0A2X3VQ09-F1
#
_entry.id   AF-A0A2X3VQ09-F1
#
_cell.length_a   1.000
_cell.length_b   1.000
_cell.length_c   1.000
_cell.angle_alpha   90.00
_cell.angle_beta   90.00
_cell.angle_gamma   90.00
#
_symmetry.space_group_name_H-M   'P 1'
#
loop_
_entity.id
_entity.type
_entity.pdbx_description
1 polymer ?
#
loop_
_entity_poly.entity_id
_entity_poly.type
_entity_poly.pdbx_seq_one_letter_code
_entity_poly.pdbx_strand_id
1 'polypeptide(L)'
;MFFRKVIYIGESDGQAIYVNVEKPRDPLAAPKSKLLNTEASRGNRKQIILITSFLIAFSGVMQLFPETRLFGGVYGYGTLIYFLTVWLLEGSLLLVIVERALYKNVKLAQPTSKENFRRAVDTNLIWGNFGDKKVTLGKKIFAWIFTVFMALMGLIGPILVISILVFNMIGTPIGSEIITLSFMGILPAAAVLLLWQNNMVRWFMAVERYRKNRYNKIS
;
A
#
# COMPACT_ATOMS: atom_id res chain seq x y z
N MET A 1 14.33 7.14 11.18
CA MET A 1 14.28 8.35 10.33
C MET A 1 13.00 8.29 9.51
N PHE A 2 11.95 9.01 9.94
CA PHE A 2 10.60 8.82 9.38
C PHE A 2 10.48 9.28 7.93
N PHE A 3 11.16 10.34 7.48
CA PHE A 3 11.19 10.71 6.06
C PHE A 3 12.32 10.01 5.33
N ARG A 4 11.97 9.00 4.53
CA ARG A 4 12.96 8.28 3.73
C ARG A 4 13.46 9.17 2.59
N LYS A 5 14.77 9.37 2.47
CA LYS A 5 15.37 10.18 1.39
C LYS A 5 15.44 9.46 0.04
N VAL A 6 15.41 8.12 0.05
CA VAL A 6 15.49 7.29 -1.16
C VAL A 6 14.11 6.73 -1.50
N ILE A 7 13.62 7.05 -2.68
CA ILE A 7 12.30 6.67 -3.18
C ILE A 7 12.45 5.45 -4.08
N TYR A 8 11.65 4.42 -3.88
CA TYR A 8 11.56 3.29 -4.80
C TYR A 8 10.75 3.67 -6.05
N ILE A 9 11.32 3.39 -7.22
CA ILE A 9 10.77 3.78 -8.53
C ILE A 9 10.13 2.59 -9.24
N GLY A 10 10.73 1.41 -9.21
CA GLY A 10 10.26 0.25 -9.96
C GLY A 10 11.31 -0.84 -10.09
N GLU A 11 10.99 -1.87 -10.86
CA GLU A 11 11.90 -2.99 -11.14
C GLU A 11 12.41 -2.91 -12.58
N SER A 12 13.68 -3.21 -12.77
CA SER A 12 14.28 -3.35 -14.10
C SER A 12 15.47 -4.31 -14.05
N ASP A 13 15.54 -5.23 -15.00
CA ASP A 13 16.62 -6.23 -15.14
C ASP A 13 16.96 -6.99 -13.84
N GLY A 14 15.93 -7.37 -13.07
CA GLY A 14 16.10 -8.06 -11.78
C GLY A 14 16.62 -7.17 -10.64
N GLN A 15 16.68 -5.85 -10.84
CA GLN A 15 17.10 -4.86 -9.86
C GLN A 15 15.93 -3.98 -9.42
N ALA A 16 16.00 -3.51 -8.18
CA ALA A 16 15.15 -2.45 -7.67
C ALA A 16 15.80 -1.10 -7.98
N ILE A 17 15.06 -0.20 -8.60
CA ILE A 17 15.54 1.13 -8.97
C ILE A 17 15.00 2.17 -8.01
N TYR A 18 15.86 3.10 -7.62
CA TYR A 18 15.60 4.15 -6.66
C TYR A 18 16.07 5.51 -7.14
N VAL A 19 15.57 6.56 -6.48
CA VAL A 19 16.05 7.94 -6.64
C VAL A 19 16.20 8.59 -5.27
N ASN A 20 17.31 9.29 -5.05
CA ASN A 20 17.48 10.15 -3.89
C ASN A 20 16.73 11.49 -4.11
N VAL A 21 15.92 11.91 -3.14
CA VAL A 21 15.17 13.18 -3.19
C VAL A 21 16.10 14.40 -3.31
N GLU A 22 17.26 14.36 -2.63
CA GLU A 22 18.25 15.44 -2.62
C GLU A 22 19.08 15.45 -3.91
N LYS A 23 19.35 14.26 -4.46
CA LYS A 23 20.09 14.08 -5.72
C LYS A 23 19.24 13.32 -6.74
N PRO A 24 18.16 13.94 -7.26
CA PRO A 24 17.21 13.24 -8.12
C PRO A 24 17.75 12.94 -9.53
N ARG A 25 19.00 13.34 -9.79
CA ARG A 25 19.67 13.24 -11.10
C ARG A 25 20.37 11.90 -11.30
N ASP A 26 20.67 11.21 -10.21
CA ASP A 26 21.48 10.00 -10.21
C ASP A 26 20.61 8.83 -9.74
N PRO A 27 19.96 8.10 -10.66
CA PRO A 27 19.19 6.92 -10.29
C PRO A 27 20.13 5.88 -9.69
N LEU A 28 19.62 5.11 -8.75
CA LEU A 28 20.36 4.07 -8.05
C LEU A 28 19.72 2.72 -8.32
N ALA A 29 20.52 1.67 -8.48
CA ALA A 29 20.07 0.30 -8.61
C ALA A 29 20.63 -0.55 -7.48
N ALA A 30 19.77 -1.39 -6.90
CA ALA A 30 20.20 -2.43 -5.96
C ALA A 30 19.60 -3.79 -6.38
N PRO A 31 20.22 -4.91 -5.97
CA PRO A 31 19.59 -6.23 -6.14
C PRO A 31 18.20 -6.23 -5.50
N LYS A 32 17.16 -6.69 -6.21
CA LYS A 32 15.80 -6.72 -5.64
C LYS A 32 15.67 -7.76 -4.53
N SER A 33 14.73 -7.54 -3.61
CA SER A 33 14.45 -8.54 -2.57
C SER A 33 13.62 -9.70 -3.15
N LYS A 34 13.65 -10.87 -2.49
CA LYS A 34 12.78 -12.00 -2.87
C LYS A 34 11.29 -11.69 -2.75
N LEU A 35 10.92 -10.73 -1.90
CA LEU A 35 9.53 -10.31 -1.70
C LEU A 35 9.06 -9.31 -2.77
N LEU A 36 9.98 -8.72 -3.54
CA LEU A 36 9.68 -7.77 -4.59
C LEU A 36 9.57 -8.49 -5.94
N ASN A 37 8.33 -8.81 -6.32
CA ASN A 37 8.02 -9.41 -7.61
C ASN A 37 6.69 -8.88 -8.15
N THR A 38 6.75 -7.76 -8.89
CA THR A 38 5.59 -7.10 -9.49
C THR A 38 4.99 -7.89 -10.65
N GLU A 39 5.79 -8.66 -11.39
CA GLU A 39 5.32 -9.49 -12.52
C GLU A 39 4.41 -10.62 -12.03
N ALA A 40 4.85 -11.40 -11.04
CA ALA A 40 4.02 -12.46 -10.44
C ALA A 40 2.77 -11.89 -9.76
N SER A 41 2.89 -10.72 -9.12
CA SER A 41 1.77 -10.06 -8.44
C SER A 41 0.63 -9.67 -9.39
N ARG A 42 0.94 -9.36 -10.66
CA ARG A 42 -0.07 -9.01 -11.68
C ARG A 42 -1.00 -10.19 -12.00
N GLY A 43 -0.48 -11.42 -12.01
CA GLY A 43 -1.28 -12.64 -12.25
C GLY A 43 -2.26 -12.94 -11.11
N ASN A 44 -1.87 -12.68 -9.87
CA ASN A 44 -2.63 -13.10 -8.69
C ASN A 44 -3.76 -12.12 -8.29
N ARG A 45 -3.83 -10.93 -8.91
CA ARG A 45 -4.84 -9.91 -8.58
C ARG A 45 -6.28 -10.45 -8.64
N LYS A 46 -6.61 -11.22 -9.69
CA LYS A 46 -7.96 -11.77 -9.87
C LYS A 46 -8.32 -12.76 -8.76
N GLN A 47 -7.34 -13.57 -8.34
CA GLN A 47 -7.55 -14.58 -7.31
C GLN A 47 -7.75 -13.95 -5.93
N ILE A 48 -7.00 -12.89 -5.59
CA ILE A 48 -7.21 -12.13 -4.35
C ILE A 48 -8.63 -11.56 -4.31
N ILE A 49 -9.06 -10.88 -5.39
CA ILE A 49 -10.42 -10.32 -5.49
C ILE A 49 -11.46 -11.43 -5.36
N LEU A 50 -11.28 -12.56 -6.05
CA LEU A 50 -12.22 -13.68 -6.00
C LEU A 50 -12.35 -14.26 -4.59
N ILE A 51 -11.22 -14.49 -3.89
CA ILE A 51 -11.22 -15.02 -2.53
C ILE A 51 -11.89 -14.05 -1.57
N THR A 52 -11.55 -12.76 -1.61
CA THR A 52 -12.18 -11.74 -0.74
C THR A 52 -13.69 -11.66 -1.01
N SER A 53 -14.10 -11.59 -2.27
CA SER A 53 -15.53 -11.57 -2.63
C SER A 53 -16.25 -12.84 -2.19
N PHE A 54 -15.61 -14.01 -2.35
CA PHE A 54 -16.16 -15.27 -1.88
C PHE A 54 -16.33 -15.28 -0.37
N LEU A 55 -15.33 -14.85 0.41
CA LEU A 55 -15.43 -14.80 1.87
C LEU A 55 -16.56 -13.87 2.34
N ILE A 56 -16.71 -12.70 1.71
CA ILE A 56 -17.80 -11.76 2.02
C ILE A 56 -19.15 -12.37 1.66
N ALA A 57 -19.31 -12.89 0.43
CA ALA A 57 -20.57 -13.46 -0.04
C ALA A 57 -20.98 -14.70 0.75
N PHE A 58 -20.03 -15.62 0.98
CA PHE A 58 -20.25 -16.82 1.77
C PHE A 58 -20.64 -16.48 3.21
N SER A 59 -19.93 -15.53 3.83
CA SER A 59 -20.28 -15.11 5.18
C SER A 59 -21.65 -14.41 5.25
N GLY A 60 -22.08 -13.71 4.19
CA GLY A 60 -23.41 -13.13 4.09
C GLY A 60 -24.52 -14.18 3.95
N VAL A 61 -24.33 -15.18 3.10
CA VAL A 61 -25.30 -16.29 2.92
C VAL A 61 -25.48 -17.08 4.22
N MET A 62 -24.40 -17.30 4.98
CA MET A 62 -24.45 -18.01 6.27
C MET A 62 -25.24 -17.24 7.35
N GLN A 63 -25.56 -15.95 7.17
CA GLN A 63 -26.46 -15.23 8.07
C GLN A 63 -27.93 -15.64 7.91
N LEU A 64 -28.32 -16.14 6.75
CA LEU A 64 -29.69 -16.62 6.47
C LEU A 64 -30.01 -17.94 7.20
N PHE A 65 -28.97 -18.63 7.69
CA PHE A 65 -29.06 -19.89 8.41
C PHE A 65 -28.41 -19.72 9.79
N PRO A 66 -29.14 -19.22 10.80
CA PRO A 66 -28.57 -18.88 12.11
C PRO A 66 -27.84 -20.04 12.80
N GLU A 67 -28.30 -21.27 12.57
CA GLU A 67 -27.73 -22.52 13.06
C GLU A 67 -26.31 -22.80 12.51
N THR A 68 -25.94 -22.23 11.36
CA THR A 68 -24.66 -22.49 10.67
C THR A 68 -23.72 -21.28 10.68
N ARG A 69 -23.99 -20.24 11.49
CA ARG A 69 -23.11 -19.07 11.58
C ARG A 69 -21.67 -19.47 11.90
N LEU A 70 -20.74 -19.07 11.02
CA LEU A 70 -19.30 -19.30 11.22
C LEU A 70 -18.75 -18.57 12.45
N PHE A 71 -19.33 -17.40 12.74
CA PHE A 71 -18.97 -16.56 13.88
C PHE A 71 -20.17 -16.50 14.81
N GLY A 72 -20.01 -17.02 16.02
CA GLY A 72 -21.03 -17.04 17.06
C GLY A 72 -20.62 -16.21 18.27
N GLY A 73 -21.59 -15.93 19.13
CA GLY A 73 -21.39 -15.14 20.34
C GLY A 73 -21.85 -13.69 20.20
N VAL A 74 -21.48 -12.89 21.19
CA VAL A 74 -21.93 -11.52 21.38
C VAL A 74 -20.70 -10.63 21.47
N TYR A 75 -20.75 -9.45 20.86
CA TYR A 75 -19.69 -8.47 21.00
C TYR A 75 -19.51 -8.08 22.46
N GLY A 76 -18.27 -8.12 22.93
CA GLY A 76 -17.92 -7.70 24.28
C GLY A 76 -16.52 -7.12 24.32
N TYR A 77 -16.03 -6.83 25.54
CA TYR A 77 -14.67 -6.33 25.74
C TYR A 77 -13.60 -7.30 25.20
N GLY A 78 -13.86 -8.62 25.23
CA GLY A 78 -12.98 -9.59 24.59
C GLY A 78 -12.81 -9.36 23.08
N THR A 79 -13.88 -8.97 22.39
CA THR A 79 -13.84 -8.65 20.95
C THR A 79 -13.04 -7.39 20.67
N LEU A 80 -13.09 -6.39 21.57
CA LEU A 80 -12.25 -5.20 21.47
C LEU A 80 -10.76 -5.56 21.58
N ILE A 81 -10.38 -6.38 22.57
CA ILE A 81 -9.00 -6.84 22.73
C ILE A 81 -8.53 -7.65 21.51
N TYR A 82 -9.40 -8.50 20.96
CA TYR A 82 -9.15 -9.20 19.71
C TYR A 82 -8.81 -8.24 18.57
N PHE A 83 -9.65 -7.23 18.30
CA PHE A 83 -9.40 -6.28 17.23
C PHE A 83 -8.10 -5.49 17.44
N LEU A 84 -7.86 -4.97 18.65
CA LEU A 84 -6.63 -4.25 18.94
C LEU A 84 -5.38 -5.11 18.69
N THR A 85 -5.44 -6.38 19.06
CA THR A 85 -4.32 -7.33 18.87
C THR A 85 -4.10 -7.65 17.39
N VAL A 86 -5.16 -8.00 16.67
CA VAL A 86 -5.10 -8.30 15.23
C VAL A 86 -4.62 -7.07 14.46
N TRP A 87 -5.16 -5.89 14.76
CA TRP A 87 -4.77 -4.67 14.06
C TRP A 87 -3.33 -4.27 14.30
N LEU A 88 -2.84 -4.42 15.53
CA LEU A 88 -1.43 -4.17 15.84
C LEU A 88 -0.52 -5.13 15.06
N LEU A 89 -0.90 -6.41 14.98
CA LEU A 89 -0.19 -7.42 14.21
C LEU A 89 -0.22 -7.09 12.71
N GLU A 90 -1.38 -6.82 12.13
CA GLU A 90 -1.54 -6.44 10.72
C GLU A 90 -0.70 -5.22 10.36
N GLY A 91 -0.81 -4.15 11.15
CA GLY A 91 -0.11 -2.91 10.91
C GLY A 91 1.41 -3.09 10.99
N SER A 92 1.89 -3.76 12.02
CA SER A 92 3.34 -4.02 12.19
C SER A 92 3.90 -4.94 11.10
N LEU A 93 3.19 -6.02 10.75
CA LEU A 93 3.58 -6.93 9.68
C LEU A 93 3.65 -6.21 8.34
N LEU A 94 2.67 -5.37 8.01
CA LEU A 94 2.67 -4.63 6.75
C LEU A 94 3.89 -3.71 6.65
N LEU A 95 4.20 -2.96 7.73
CA LEU A 95 5.39 -2.09 7.77
C LEU A 95 6.68 -2.89 7.56
N VAL A 96 6.82 -4.04 8.22
CA VAL A 96 8.01 -4.92 8.11
C VAL A 96 8.12 -5.51 6.71
N ILE A 97 7.02 -6.03 6.16
CA ILE A 97 7.01 -6.64 4.82
C ILE A 97 7.37 -5.61 3.77
N VAL A 98 6.80 -4.41 3.81
CA VAL A 98 7.09 -3.35 2.83
C VAL A 98 8.53 -2.86 2.95
N GLU A 99 9.06 -2.68 4.17
CA GLU A 99 10.46 -2.33 4.39
C GLU A 99 11.40 -3.42 3.83
N ARG A 100 11.12 -4.69 4.09
CA ARG A 100 11.90 -5.81 3.57
C ARG A 100 11.75 -5.97 2.05
N ALA A 101 10.57 -5.71 1.51
CA ALA A 101 10.31 -5.82 0.07
C ALA A 101 11.05 -4.73 -0.69
N LEU A 102 10.87 -3.47 -0.29
CA LEU A 102 11.35 -2.32 -1.04
C LEU A 102 12.76 -1.88 -0.66
N TYR A 103 13.21 -2.09 0.58
CA TYR A 103 14.42 -1.41 1.08
C TYR A 103 15.49 -2.32 1.68
N LYS A 104 15.28 -3.64 1.72
CA LYS A 104 16.27 -4.59 2.27
C LYS A 104 17.69 -4.38 1.73
N ASN A 105 17.83 -4.15 0.42
CA ASN A 105 19.12 -4.03 -0.25
C ASN A 105 19.49 -2.59 -0.63
N VAL A 106 18.73 -1.58 -0.18
CA VAL A 106 18.94 -0.18 -0.60
C VAL A 106 20.32 0.37 -0.22
N LYS A 107 20.96 -0.19 0.81
CA LYS A 107 22.33 0.17 1.23
C LYS A 107 23.40 -0.24 0.20
N LEU A 108 23.09 -1.23 -0.64
CA LEU A 108 23.96 -1.71 -1.72
C LEU A 108 23.72 -0.96 -3.02
N ALA A 109 22.90 0.09 -3.01
CA ALA A 109 22.49 0.77 -4.22
C ALA A 109 23.65 1.54 -4.85
N GLN A 110 23.90 1.28 -6.13
CA GLN A 110 24.95 1.93 -6.94
C GLN A 110 24.31 2.80 -8.03
N PRO A 111 25.00 3.85 -8.52
CA PRO A 111 24.53 4.63 -9.66
C PRO A 111 24.20 3.73 -10.86
N THR A 112 23.08 4.03 -11.53
CA THR A 112 22.59 3.23 -12.67
C THR A 112 22.33 4.08 -13.91
N SER A 113 22.12 3.42 -15.03
CA SER A 113 21.93 4.08 -16.31
C SER A 113 20.54 4.73 -16.42
N LYS A 114 20.48 5.71 -17.31
CA LYS A 114 19.24 6.43 -17.59
C LYS A 114 18.14 5.56 -18.19
N GLU A 115 18.54 4.58 -18.98
CA GLU A 115 17.63 3.64 -19.63
C GLU A 115 17.04 2.66 -18.60
N ASN A 116 17.85 2.23 -17.64
CA ASN A 116 17.41 1.34 -16.57
C ASN A 116 16.33 2.00 -15.69
N PHE A 117 16.51 3.29 -15.37
CA PHE A 117 15.47 4.08 -14.71
C PHE A 117 14.17 4.17 -15.54
N ARG A 118 14.29 4.41 -16.85
CA ARG A 118 13.11 4.49 -17.71
C ARG A 118 12.34 3.17 -17.73
N ARG A 119 13.04 2.05 -17.92
CA ARG A 119 12.43 0.71 -17.90
C ARG A 119 11.70 0.46 -16.59
N ALA A 120 12.30 0.82 -15.46
CA ALA A 120 11.65 0.71 -14.15
C ALA A 120 10.39 1.57 -13.98
N VAL A 121 10.36 2.77 -14.57
CA VAL A 121 9.14 3.60 -14.59
C VAL A 121 8.05 2.95 -15.46
N ASP A 122 8.43 2.45 -16.63
CA ASP A 122 7.50 1.89 -17.61
C ASP A 122 6.88 0.55 -17.15
N THR A 123 7.59 -0.23 -16.33
CA THR A 123 7.11 -1.47 -15.70
C THR A 123 6.34 -1.25 -14.40
N ASN A 124 6.41 -0.06 -13.79
CA ASN A 124 5.78 0.21 -12.49
C ASN A 124 4.24 0.17 -12.56
N LEU A 125 3.60 -0.46 -11.58
CA LEU A 125 2.14 -0.60 -11.49
C LEU A 125 1.41 0.75 -11.39
N ILE A 126 1.97 1.73 -10.69
CA ILE A 126 1.42 3.10 -10.62
C ILE A 126 1.32 3.67 -12.03
N TRP A 127 2.39 3.58 -12.81
CA TRP A 127 2.45 4.09 -14.17
C TRP A 127 1.60 3.29 -15.16
N GLY A 128 1.53 1.97 -14.96
CA GLY A 128 0.73 1.05 -15.75
C GLY A 128 -0.77 1.36 -15.72
N ASN A 129 -1.27 1.89 -14.59
CA ASN A 129 -2.68 2.23 -14.42
C ASN A 129 -3.12 3.50 -15.19
N PHE A 130 -2.19 4.29 -15.73
CA PHE A 130 -2.52 5.47 -16.52
C PHE A 130 -2.33 5.22 -18.02
N GLY A 131 -3.33 5.58 -18.82
CA GLY A 131 -3.28 5.45 -20.28
C GLY A 131 -2.26 6.39 -20.92
N ASP A 132 -2.20 7.64 -20.49
CA ASP A 132 -1.22 8.61 -20.97
C ASP A 132 0.12 8.46 -20.22
N LYS A 133 1.23 8.33 -20.96
CA LYS A 133 2.57 8.23 -20.36
C LYS A 133 3.21 9.60 -20.14
N LYS A 134 2.48 10.52 -19.53
CA LYS A 134 2.94 11.87 -19.15
C LYS A 134 2.60 12.15 -17.68
N VAL A 135 3.46 12.91 -17.01
CA VAL A 135 3.15 13.41 -15.66
C VAL A 135 2.35 14.70 -15.84
N THR A 136 1.04 14.64 -15.56
CA THR A 136 0.14 15.79 -15.65
C THR A 136 -0.10 16.40 -14.27
N LEU A 137 -0.58 17.65 -14.23
CA LEU A 137 -1.01 18.29 -12.98
C LEU A 137 -2.12 17.47 -12.30
N GLY A 138 -3.09 16.99 -13.08
CA GLY A 138 -4.20 16.16 -12.58
C GLY A 138 -3.74 14.90 -11.84
N LYS A 139 -2.71 14.20 -12.34
CA LYS A 139 -2.15 13.02 -11.66
C LYS A 139 -1.50 13.36 -10.31
N LYS A 140 -0.85 14.52 -10.21
CA LYS A 140 -0.27 14.99 -8.95
C LYS A 140 -1.34 15.38 -7.95
N ILE A 141 -2.38 16.09 -8.39
CA ILE A 141 -3.54 16.45 -7.57
C ILE A 141 -4.23 15.17 -7.08
N PHE A 142 -4.51 14.22 -7.96
CA PHE A 142 -5.06 12.92 -7.58
C PHE A 142 -4.18 12.20 -6.55
N ALA A 143 -2.87 12.10 -6.80
CA ALA A 143 -1.94 11.48 -5.87
C ALA A 143 -1.94 12.17 -4.49
N TRP A 144 -2.05 13.49 -4.45
CA TRP A 144 -2.11 14.27 -3.23
C TRP A 144 -3.43 14.02 -2.49
N ILE A 145 -4.58 14.15 -3.17
CA ILE A 145 -5.91 13.86 -2.60
C ILE A 145 -5.95 12.42 -2.05
N PHE A 146 -5.48 11.45 -2.83
CA PHE A 146 -5.42 10.05 -2.41
C PHE A 146 -4.56 9.87 -1.15
N THR A 147 -3.40 10.52 -1.08
CA THR A 147 -2.52 10.45 0.09
C THR A 147 -3.18 11.06 1.33
N VAL A 148 -3.83 12.23 1.19
CA VAL A 148 -4.57 12.89 2.28
C VAL A 148 -5.75 12.03 2.73
N PHE A 149 -6.52 11.50 1.79
CA PHE A 149 -7.63 10.59 2.08
C PHE A 149 -7.16 9.37 2.86
N MET A 150 -6.10 8.69 2.41
CA MET A 150 -5.56 7.52 3.10
C MET A 150 -5.02 7.87 4.50
N ALA A 151 -4.41 9.04 4.66
CA ALA A 151 -3.96 9.54 5.96
C ALA A 151 -5.13 9.73 6.94
N LEU A 152 -6.21 10.37 6.48
CA LEU A 152 -7.42 10.57 7.26
C LEU A 152 -8.08 9.23 7.60
N MET A 153 -8.22 8.33 6.64
CA MET A 153 -8.79 6.99 6.85
C MET A 153 -7.96 6.15 7.84
N GLY A 154 -6.63 6.25 7.78
CA GLY A 154 -5.75 5.56 8.71
C GLY A 154 -5.88 6.04 10.15
N LEU A 155 -6.28 7.29 10.37
CA LEU A 155 -6.52 7.85 11.70
C LEU A 155 -7.97 7.61 12.15
N ILE A 156 -8.93 8.05 11.34
CA ILE A 156 -10.35 8.11 11.67
C ILE A 156 -10.99 6.71 11.63
N GLY A 157 -10.59 5.85 10.71
CA GLY A 157 -11.20 4.53 10.50
C GLY A 157 -11.21 3.66 11.77
N PRO A 158 -10.05 3.35 12.37
CA PRO A 158 -9.99 2.57 13.60
C PRO A 158 -10.73 3.23 14.78
N ILE A 159 -10.67 4.56 14.91
CA ILE A 159 -11.37 5.30 15.97
C ILE A 159 -12.89 5.13 15.83
N LEU A 160 -13.42 5.29 14.62
CA LEU A 160 -14.84 5.09 14.35
C LEU A 160 -15.26 3.65 14.64
N VAL A 161 -14.47 2.65 14.23
CA VAL A 161 -14.79 1.25 14.50
C VAL A 161 -14.80 0.96 15.99
N ILE A 162 -13.79 1.42 16.75
CA ILE A 162 -13.77 1.27 18.21
C ILE A 162 -14.99 1.95 18.83
N SER A 163 -15.33 3.15 18.36
CA SER A 163 -16.48 3.91 18.89
C SER A 163 -17.80 3.17 18.64
N ILE A 164 -18.03 2.70 17.40
CA ILE A 164 -19.22 1.92 17.05
C ILE A 164 -19.26 0.63 17.87
N LEU A 165 -18.12 -0.05 18.02
CA LEU A 165 -18.04 -1.28 18.80
C LEU A 165 -18.48 -1.04 20.24
N VAL A 166 -17.88 -0.05 20.91
CA VAL A 166 -18.10 0.25 22.33
C VAL A 166 -19.51 0.79 22.59
N PHE A 167 -20.01 1.70 21.74
CA PHE A 167 -21.29 2.37 22.01
C PHE A 167 -22.51 1.65 21.41
N ASN A 168 -22.36 0.90 20.31
CA ASN A 168 -23.50 0.39 19.55
C ASN A 168 -23.51 -1.14 19.38
N MET A 169 -22.37 -1.83 19.52
CA MET A 169 -22.31 -3.27 19.22
C MET A 169 -22.13 -4.14 20.46
N ILE A 170 -21.56 -3.67 21.57
CA ILE A 170 -21.48 -4.48 22.79
C ILE A 170 -22.88 -5.00 23.18
N GLY A 171 -22.99 -6.30 23.41
CA GLY A 171 -24.26 -6.96 23.71
C GLY A 171 -25.04 -7.44 22.48
N THR A 172 -24.64 -7.06 21.26
CA THR A 172 -25.27 -7.53 20.02
C THR A 172 -24.61 -8.80 19.47
N PRO A 173 -25.35 -9.67 18.76
CA PRO A 173 -24.79 -10.86 18.14
C PRO A 173 -23.70 -10.52 17.12
N ILE A 174 -22.62 -11.30 17.13
CA ILE A 174 -21.56 -11.17 16.12
C ILE A 174 -22.09 -11.60 14.75
N GLY A 175 -21.91 -10.75 13.74
CA GLY A 175 -22.21 -11.03 12.36
C GLY A 175 -20.96 -11.15 11.47
N SER A 176 -21.17 -11.11 10.16
CA SER A 176 -20.12 -11.27 9.14
C SER A 176 -19.21 -10.05 9.06
N GLU A 177 -19.67 -8.91 9.56
CA GLU A 177 -18.92 -7.67 9.62
C GLU A 177 -17.61 -7.82 10.40
N ILE A 178 -17.50 -8.78 11.32
CA ILE A 178 -16.26 -9.08 12.04
C ILE A 178 -15.08 -9.34 11.10
N ILE A 179 -15.30 -9.93 9.93
CA ILE A 179 -14.25 -10.15 8.92
C ILE A 179 -13.73 -8.80 8.41
N THR A 180 -14.63 -7.92 7.96
CA THR A 180 -14.25 -6.61 7.43
C THR A 180 -13.62 -5.73 8.51
N LEU A 181 -14.18 -5.74 9.71
CA LEU A 181 -13.65 -5.00 10.86
C LEU A 181 -12.26 -5.50 11.26
N SER A 182 -11.97 -6.79 11.11
CA SER A 182 -10.65 -7.36 11.42
C SER A 182 -9.53 -6.76 10.55
N PHE A 183 -9.81 -6.41 9.29
CA PHE A 183 -8.80 -5.86 8.36
C PHE A 183 -8.53 -4.36 8.50
N MET A 184 -9.22 -3.66 9.42
CA MET A 184 -9.09 -2.21 9.55
C MET A 184 -7.71 -1.78 10.09
N GLY A 185 -6.96 -2.68 10.73
CA GLY A 185 -5.60 -2.44 11.21
C GLY A 185 -4.57 -2.17 10.11
N ILE A 186 -4.89 -2.56 8.87
CA ILE A 186 -4.08 -2.25 7.69
C ILE A 186 -4.06 -0.75 7.40
N LEU A 187 -5.14 -0.01 7.69
CA LEU A 187 -5.30 1.39 7.30
C LEU A 187 -4.25 2.33 7.94
N PRO A 188 -4.01 2.29 9.27
CA PRO A 188 -2.93 3.07 9.88
C PRO A 188 -1.56 2.82 9.24
N ALA A 189 -1.21 1.56 9.00
CA ALA A 189 0.08 1.22 8.41
C ALA A 189 0.18 1.69 6.95
N ALA A 190 -0.88 1.53 6.15
CA ALA A 190 -0.94 2.06 4.79
C ALA A 190 -0.78 3.58 4.75
N ALA A 191 -1.45 4.30 5.66
CA ALA A 191 -1.27 5.75 5.84
C ALA A 191 0.18 6.11 6.14
N VAL A 192 0.82 5.39 7.06
CA VAL A 192 2.23 5.64 7.42
C VAL A 192 3.14 5.44 6.21
N LEU A 193 2.97 4.35 5.46
CA LEU A 193 3.76 4.07 4.26
C LEU A 193 3.60 5.15 3.18
N LEU A 194 2.36 5.59 2.94
CA LEU A 194 2.01 6.60 1.94
C LEU A 194 2.38 8.02 2.36
N LEU A 195 2.54 8.33 3.64
CA LEU A 195 3.01 9.65 4.06
C LEU A 195 4.55 9.71 4.06
N TRP A 196 5.19 8.68 4.62
CA TRP A 196 6.59 8.76 5.05
C TRP A 196 7.58 7.90 4.26
N GLN A 197 7.16 6.76 3.70
CA GLN A 197 8.07 5.89 2.96
C GLN A 197 8.08 6.18 1.46
N ASN A 198 7.05 5.72 0.75
CA ASN A 198 6.98 5.78 -0.70
C ASN A 198 5.61 6.26 -1.13
N ASN A 199 5.52 7.50 -1.59
CA ASN A 199 4.25 8.11 -1.93
C ASN A 199 4.18 8.52 -3.38
N MET A 200 2.96 8.47 -3.91
CA MET A 200 2.70 8.64 -5.32
C MET A 200 3.05 10.04 -5.81
N VAL A 201 2.89 11.08 -4.97
CA VAL A 201 3.27 12.46 -5.30
C VAL A 201 4.78 12.57 -5.53
N ARG A 202 5.58 12.05 -4.60
CA ARG A 202 7.05 12.02 -4.67
C ARG A 202 7.53 11.18 -5.84
N TRP A 203 6.87 10.05 -6.09
CA TRP A 203 7.13 9.21 -7.26
C TRP A 203 6.92 9.99 -8.56
N PHE A 204 5.78 10.67 -8.73
CA PHE A 204 5.52 11.50 -9.92
C PHE A 204 6.50 12.66 -10.06
N MET A 205 6.86 13.32 -8.97
CA MET A 205 7.86 14.40 -8.98
C MET A 205 9.24 13.88 -9.43
N ALA A 206 9.65 12.70 -8.99
CA ALA A 206 10.91 12.07 -9.41
C ALA A 206 10.89 11.79 -10.93
N VAL A 207 9.81 11.20 -11.43
CA VAL A 207 9.64 10.91 -12.87
C VAL A 207 9.61 12.18 -13.72
N GLU A 208 8.91 13.22 -13.29
CA GLU A 208 8.82 14.49 -14.01
C GLU A 208 10.18 15.19 -14.09
N ARG A 209 10.88 15.36 -12.95
CA ARG A 209 12.20 15.99 -12.90
C ARG A 209 13.17 15.28 -13.83
N TYR A 210 13.15 13.95 -13.81
CA TYR A 210 13.96 13.14 -14.66
C TYR A 210 13.66 13.35 -16.16
N ARG A 211 12.38 13.43 -16.54
CA ARG A 211 11.95 13.67 -17.93
C ARG A 211 12.25 15.10 -18.42
N LYS A 212 12.02 16.14 -17.61
CA LYS A 212 12.31 17.55 -17.98
C LYS A 212 13.80 17.76 -18.29
N ASN A 213 14.68 17.11 -17.53
CA ASN A 213 16.13 17.19 -17.76
C ASN A 213 16.62 16.51 -19.05
N ARG A 214 15.79 15.71 -19.73
CA ARG A 214 16.09 15.22 -21.08
C ARG A 214 16.00 16.35 -22.11
N TYR A 215 14.99 17.21 -21.98
CA TYR A 215 14.74 18.29 -22.92
C TYR A 215 15.84 19.36 -22.85
N ASN A 216 16.31 19.69 -21.65
CA ASN A 216 17.36 20.72 -21.46
C ASN A 216 18.80 20.25 -21.78
N LYS A 217 19.03 18.98 -22.16
CA LYS A 217 20.33 18.50 -22.64
C LYS A 217 20.42 18.37 -24.17
N ILE A 218 19.31 18.62 -24.87
CA ILE A 218 19.19 18.52 -26.34
C ILE A 218 19.03 19.92 -26.97
N SER A 219 18.83 20.98 -26.16
CA SER A 219 18.94 22.39 -26.52
C SER A 219 20.33 22.93 -26.18
#